data_AF-A0A534CM84-F1
#
_entry.id   AF-A0A534CM84-F1
#
_cell.length_a   1.000
_cell.length_b   1.000
_cell.length_c   1.000
_cell.angle_alpha   90.00
_cell.angle_beta   90.00
_cell.angle_gamma   90.00
#
_symmetry.space_group_name_H-M   'P 1'
#
loop_
_entity.id
_entity.type
_entity.pdbx_description
1 polymer ?
#
loop_
_entity_poly.entity_id
_entity_poly.type
_entity_poly.pdbx_seq_one_letter_code
_entity_poly.pdbx_strand_id
1 'polypeptide(L)'
;MSTTLNRAHLRRDASQEAVAAGAAGLRAFVRIAQLWSLSIPEQLALLGIASRSTYFKWRKDPRPKLPRDTLERLSYLLGIYKALQLLLPDTRAADEWIRRPNNAPL
;
A
#
# COMPACT_ATOMS: atom_id res chain seq x y z
N MET A 1 28.47 -20.48 -25.23
CA MET A 1 27.47 -19.54 -25.80
C MET A 1 26.97 -18.67 -24.66
N SER A 2 27.63 -17.53 -24.43
CA SER A 2 27.33 -16.64 -23.31
C SER A 2 26.16 -15.71 -23.65
N THR A 3 25.02 -15.92 -23.02
CA THR A 3 23.88 -15.02 -23.11
C THR A 3 24.17 -13.76 -22.30
N THR A 4 24.69 -12.73 -22.96
CA THR A 4 24.76 -11.37 -22.41
C THR A 4 23.33 -10.81 -22.38
N LEU A 5 22.56 -11.18 -21.35
CA LEU A 5 21.27 -10.55 -21.05
C LEU A 5 21.49 -9.06 -20.85
N ASN A 6 20.93 -8.26 -21.76
CA ASN A 6 21.09 -6.81 -21.80
C ASN A 6 20.49 -6.15 -20.55
N ARG A 7 21.34 -5.48 -19.76
CA ARG A 7 21.00 -4.79 -18.51
C ARG A 7 19.88 -3.73 -18.66
N ALA A 8 19.70 -3.17 -19.85
CA ALA A 8 18.63 -2.20 -20.13
C ALA A 8 17.24 -2.84 -20.14
N HIS A 9 17.12 -4.08 -20.65
CA HIS A 9 15.84 -4.80 -20.68
C HIS A 9 15.40 -5.18 -19.28
N LEU A 10 16.32 -5.74 -18.48
CA LEU A 10 16.07 -6.10 -17.08
C LEU A 10 15.59 -4.91 -16.23
N ARG A 11 16.16 -3.72 -16.44
CA ARG A 11 15.72 -2.50 -15.74
C ARG A 11 14.32 -2.06 -16.14
N ARG A 12 13.95 -2.24 -17.41
CA ARG A 12 12.61 -1.89 -17.91
C ARG A 12 11.55 -2.81 -17.32
N ASP A 13 11.83 -4.11 -17.28
CA ASP A 13 10.89 -5.12 -16.78
C ASP A 13 10.66 -4.93 -15.27
N ALA A 14 11.74 -4.77 -14.49
CA ALA A 14 11.66 -4.46 -13.07
C ALA A 14 10.88 -3.16 -12.77
N SER A 15 11.03 -2.13 -13.62
CA SER A 15 10.26 -0.89 -13.49
C SER A 15 8.77 -1.10 -13.79
N GLN A 16 8.41 -1.99 -14.71
CA GLN A 16 7.02 -2.29 -15.04
C GLN A 16 6.36 -3.11 -13.92
N GLU A 17 7.08 -4.08 -13.38
CA GLU A 17 6.65 -4.86 -12.21
C GLU A 17 6.40 -3.95 -11.01
N ALA A 18 7.30 -3.01 -10.72
CA ALA A 18 7.12 -2.05 -9.63
C ALA A 18 5.86 -1.18 -9.82
N VAL A 19 5.57 -0.75 -11.06
CA VAL A 19 4.35 0.01 -11.36
C VAL A 19 3.10 -0.86 -11.19
N ALA A 20 3.13 -2.11 -11.66
CA ALA A 20 2.02 -3.03 -11.51
C ALA A 20 1.74 -3.38 -10.03
N ALA A 21 2.80 -3.65 -9.26
CA ALA A 21 2.74 -3.89 -7.82
C ALA A 21 2.22 -2.65 -7.07
N GLY A 22 2.70 -1.45 -7.42
CA GLY A 22 2.20 -0.19 -6.87
C GLY A 22 0.71 0.02 -7.15
N ALA A 23 0.26 -0.25 -8.38
CA ALA A 23 -1.15 -0.18 -8.75
C ALA A 23 -2.01 -1.15 -7.93
N ALA A 24 -1.55 -2.40 -7.77
CA ALA A 24 -2.25 -3.42 -6.99
C ALA A 24 -2.28 -3.06 -5.49
N GLY A 25 -1.16 -2.63 -4.93
CA GLY A 25 -1.04 -2.20 -3.55
C GLY A 25 -1.94 -1.01 -3.22
N LEU A 26 -2.01 -0.02 -4.11
CA LEU A 26 -2.92 1.12 -3.94
C LEU A 26 -4.40 0.69 -3.95
N ARG A 27 -4.80 -0.21 -4.85
CA ARG A 27 -6.17 -0.75 -4.87
C ARG A 27 -6.51 -1.51 -3.59
N ALA A 28 -5.57 -2.32 -3.09
CA ALA A 28 -5.73 -3.03 -1.83
C ALA A 28 -5.85 -2.06 -0.65
N PHE A 29 -4.97 -1.05 -0.57
CA PHE A 29 -5.02 -0.01 0.45
C PHE A 29 -6.36 0.74 0.46
N VAL A 30 -6.93 1.09 -0.70
CA VAL A 30 -8.24 1.77 -0.76
C VAL A 30 -9.34 0.93 -0.10
N ARG A 31 -9.31 -0.40 -0.26
CA ARG A 31 -10.28 -1.30 0.38
C ARG A 31 -10.02 -1.41 1.88
N ILE A 32 -8.76 -1.56 2.29
CA ILE A 32 -8.37 -1.59 3.71
C ILE A 32 -8.77 -0.29 4.40
N ALA A 33 -8.55 0.86 3.75
CA ALA A 33 -8.94 2.16 4.28
C ALA A 33 -10.45 2.27 4.49
N GLN A 34 -11.28 1.60 3.67
CA GLN A 34 -12.72 1.51 3.91
C GLN A 34 -13.05 0.64 5.11
N LEU A 35 -12.44 -0.56 5.23
CA LEU A 35 -12.63 -1.46 6.37
C LEU A 35 -12.24 -0.79 7.70
N TRP A 36 -11.11 -0.10 7.71
CA TRP A 36 -10.60 0.67 8.85
C TRP A 36 -11.33 2.00 9.05
N SER A 37 -12.30 2.34 8.20
CA SER A 37 -13.06 3.59 8.23
C SER A 37 -12.17 4.84 8.22
N LEU A 38 -11.05 4.82 7.49
CA LEU A 38 -10.10 5.93 7.41
C LEU A 38 -10.68 7.12 6.65
N SER A 39 -10.57 8.30 7.25
CA SER A 39 -10.79 9.58 6.58
C SER A 39 -9.72 9.85 5.52
N ILE A 40 -10.00 10.76 4.58
CA ILE A 40 -9.01 11.14 3.56
C ILE A 40 -7.72 11.71 4.19
N PRO A 41 -7.77 12.59 5.21
CA PRO A 41 -6.54 13.06 5.88
C PRO A 41 -5.70 11.93 6.48
N GLU A 42 -6.32 10.94 7.12
CA GLU A 42 -5.61 9.77 7.66
C GLU A 42 -4.97 8.95 6.53
N GLN A 43 -5.69 8.73 5.43
CA GLN A 43 -5.14 8.03 4.26
C GLN A 43 -3.92 8.76 3.69
N LEU A 44 -3.98 10.09 3.56
CA LEU A 44 -2.87 10.91 3.09
C LEU A 44 -1.65 10.82 4.04
N ALA A 45 -1.90 10.89 5.35
CA ALA A 45 -0.85 10.77 6.37
C ALA A 45 -0.15 9.40 6.34
N LEU A 46 -0.92 8.31 6.24
CA LEU A 46 -0.37 6.95 6.16
C LEU A 46 0.44 6.73 4.87
N LEU A 47 0.01 7.32 3.77
CA LEU A 47 0.72 7.27 2.49
C LEU A 47 1.91 8.23 2.39
N GLY A 48 2.11 9.11 3.38
CA GLY A 48 3.20 10.08 3.39
C GLY A 48 3.06 11.19 2.34
N ILE A 49 1.83 11.54 1.93
CA ILE A 49 1.58 12.55 0.89
C ILE A 49 0.71 13.70 1.42
N ALA A 50 0.99 14.92 0.99
CA ALA A 50 0.19 16.10 1.38
C ALA A 50 -0.95 16.42 0.39
N SER A 51 -0.82 15.97 -0.86
CA SER A 51 -1.72 16.40 -1.94
C SER A 51 -2.91 15.46 -2.14
N ARG A 52 -4.11 15.96 -1.82
CA ARG A 52 -5.37 15.27 -2.08
C ARG A 52 -5.60 15.02 -3.57
N SER A 53 -5.22 15.95 -4.44
CA SER A 53 -5.36 15.80 -5.89
C SER A 53 -4.44 14.70 -6.44
N THR A 54 -3.21 14.61 -5.92
CA THR A 54 -2.28 13.52 -6.25
C THR A 54 -2.87 12.16 -5.88
N TYR A 55 -3.44 12.04 -4.68
CA TYR A 55 -4.08 10.80 -4.23
C TYR A 55 -5.22 10.35 -5.16
N PHE A 56 -6.15 11.25 -5.48
CA PHE A 56 -7.25 10.90 -6.38
C PHE A 56 -6.81 10.64 -7.81
N LYS A 57 -5.77 11.32 -8.30
CA LYS A 57 -5.17 11.03 -9.61
C LYS A 57 -4.65 9.60 -9.64
N TRP A 58 -3.86 9.18 -8.64
CA TRP A 58 -3.33 7.82 -8.57
C TRP A 58 -4.42 6.75 -8.50
N ARG A 59 -5.51 7.01 -7.78
CA ARG A 59 -6.65 6.08 -7.69
C ARG A 59 -7.39 5.86 -9.02
N LYS A 60 -7.34 6.83 -9.93
CA LYS A 60 -7.97 6.76 -11.26
C LYS A 60 -7.01 6.23 -12.32
N ASP A 61 -5.71 6.34 -12.09
CA ASP A 61 -4.68 5.87 -13.00
C ASP A 61 -4.55 4.33 -12.89
N PRO A 62 -4.68 3.57 -13.99
CA PRO A 62 -4.47 2.12 -13.96
C PRO A 62 -3.00 1.72 -13.74
N ARG A 63 -2.05 2.63 -13.99
CA ARG A 63 -0.60 2.41 -13.89
C ARG A 63 0.10 3.59 -13.19
N PRO A 64 -0.28 3.92 -11.94
CA PRO A 64 0.28 5.06 -11.24
C PRO A 64 1.76 4.83 -10.97
N LYS A 65 2.57 5.84 -11.26
CA LYS A 65 3.97 5.88 -10.82
C LYS A 65 4.00 6.44 -9.40
N LEU A 66 4.18 5.55 -8.43
CA LEU A 66 4.27 5.92 -7.02
C LEU A 66 5.73 6.19 -6.62
N PRO A 67 5.98 7.19 -5.76
CA PRO A 67 7.27 7.37 -5.13
C PRO A 67 7.68 6.13 -4.32
N ARG A 68 8.99 5.90 -4.19
CA ARG A 68 9.52 4.75 -3.45
C ARG A 68 9.06 4.73 -1.98
N ASP A 69 9.08 5.88 -1.29
CA ASP A 69 8.59 6.00 0.09
C ASP A 69 7.11 5.57 0.21
N THR A 70 6.27 5.98 -0.74
CA THR A 70 4.86 5.57 -0.78
C THR A 70 4.71 4.05 -0.99
N LEU A 71 5.54 3.44 -1.84
CA LEU A 71 5.55 1.98 -2.03
C LEU A 71 5.96 1.24 -0.75
N GLU A 72 6.98 1.73 -0.04
CA GLU A 72 7.43 1.15 1.23
C GLU A 72 6.33 1.25 2.30
N ARG A 73 5.68 2.42 2.43
CA ARG A 73 4.52 2.61 3.33
C ARG A 73 3.34 1.70 2.99
N LEU A 74 3.01 1.57 1.70
CA LEU A 74 1.99 0.61 1.26
C LEU A 74 2.35 -0.81 1.68
N SER A 75 3.60 -1.22 1.52
CA SER A 75 4.06 -2.56 1.95
C SER A 75 3.83 -2.77 3.45
N TYR A 76 4.14 -1.78 4.30
CA TYR A 76 3.88 -1.88 5.73
C TYR A 76 2.40 -1.98 6.06
N LEU A 77 1.56 -1.16 5.43
CA LEU A 77 0.11 -1.16 5.67
C LEU A 77 -0.54 -2.49 5.27
N LEU A 78 -0.12 -3.06 4.14
CA LEU A 78 -0.58 -4.39 3.69
C LEU A 78 -0.09 -5.49 4.63
N GLY A 79 1.16 -5.38 5.11
CA GLY A 79 1.72 -6.29 6.11
C GLY A 79 0.96 -6.28 7.43
N ILE A 80 0.64 -5.09 7.95
CA ILE A 80 -0.16 -4.91 9.17
C ILE A 80 -1.55 -5.51 9.00
N TYR A 81 -2.25 -5.20 7.90
CA TYR A 81 -3.55 -5.79 7.61
C TYR A 81 -3.50 -7.32 7.59
N LYS A 82 -2.53 -7.89 6.85
CA LYS A 82 -2.35 -9.35 6.80
C LYS A 82 -2.06 -9.95 8.16
N ALA A 83 -1.23 -9.30 8.98
CA ALA A 83 -0.90 -9.77 10.31
C ALA A 83 -2.13 -9.78 11.23
N LEU A 84 -2.94 -8.71 11.24
CA LEU A 84 -4.16 -8.65 12.03
C LEU A 84 -5.15 -9.76 11.63
N GLN A 85 -5.35 -9.96 10.33
CA GLN A 85 -6.23 -11.00 9.79
C GLN A 85 -5.75 -12.43 10.10
N LEU A 86 -4.45 -12.62 10.33
CA LEU A 86 -3.89 -13.92 10.72
C LEU A 86 -3.94 -14.14 12.24
N LEU A 87 -3.68 -13.09 13.02
CA LEU A 87 -3.53 -13.18 14.47
C LEU A 87 -4.87 -13.18 15.20
N LEU A 88 -5.90 -12.55 14.64
CA LEU A 88 -7.20 -12.40 15.27
C LEU A 88 -8.21 -13.37 14.63
N PRO A 89 -8.91 -14.19 15.43
CA PRO A 89 -9.82 -15.21 14.91
C PRO A 89 -11.11 -14.63 14.32
N ASP A 90 -11.47 -13.40 14.70
CA ASP A 90 -12.61 -12.66 14.16
C ASP A 90 -12.11 -11.58 13.20
N THR A 91 -12.52 -11.68 11.93
CA THR A 91 -12.14 -10.74 10.86
C THR A 91 -12.66 -9.33 11.14
N ARG A 92 -13.82 -9.19 11.78
CA ARG A 92 -14.35 -7.87 12.18
C ARG A 92 -13.51 -7.25 13.27
N ALA A 93 -13.10 -8.05 14.26
CA ALA A 93 -12.19 -7.58 15.30
C ALA A 93 -10.83 -7.14 14.70
N ALA A 94 -10.35 -7.83 13.67
CA ALA A 94 -9.13 -7.44 12.94
C ALA A 94 -9.27 -6.11 12.21
N ASP A 95 -10.40 -5.88 11.53
CA ASP A 95 -10.66 -4.63 10.81
C ASP A 95 -10.88 -3.43 11.74
N GLU A 96 -11.51 -3.64 12.89
CA GLU A 96 -11.75 -2.58 13.87
C GLU A 96 -10.54 -2.29 14.77
N TRP A 97 -9.55 -3.19 14.82
CA TRP A 97 -8.43 -3.12 15.77
C TRP A 97 -7.71 -1.76 15.75
N ILE A 98 -7.48 -1.21 14.56
CA ILE A 98 -6.76 0.06 14.38
C ILE A 98 -7.49 1.27 14.99
N ARG A 99 -8.79 1.14 15.28
CA ARG A 99 -9.61 2.18 15.90
C ARG A 99 -9.70 2.05 17.42
N ARG A 100 -9.24 0.93 17.98
CA ARG A 100 -9.32 0.70 19.42
C ARG A 100 -8.15 1.40 20.13
N PRO A 101 -8.39 2.00 21.31
CA PRO A 101 -7.30 2.52 22.13
C PRO A 101 -6.24 1.45 22.39
N ASN A 102 -4.97 1.80 22.23
CA ASN A 102 -3.86 0.91 22.53
C ASN A 102 -3.35 1.21 23.95
N ASN A 103 -3.62 0.30 24.89
CA ASN A 103 -3.18 0.39 26.28
C ASN A 103 -1.97 -0.52 26.58
N ALA A 104 -1.31 -1.06 25.54
CA ALA A 104 -0.08 -1.82 25.75
C ALA A 104 1.02 -0.90 26.30
N PRO A 105 1.81 -1.36 27.29
CA PRO A 105 2.97 -0.60 27.76
C PRO A 105 3.99 -0.43 26.62
N LEU A 106 4.67 0.72 26.60
CA LEU A 106 5.78 1.00 25.70
C LEU A 106 7.09 0.41 26.23
#